data_AF-A0AAW9ZTF1-F1
#
_entry.id   AF-A0AAW9ZTF1-F1
#
_cell.length_a   1.000
_cell.length_b   1.000
_cell.length_c   1.000
_cell.angle_alpha   90.00
_cell.angle_beta   90.00
_cell.angle_gamma   90.00
#
_symmetry.space_group_name_H-M   'P 1'
#
loop_
_entity.id
_entity.type
_entity.pdbx_description
1 polymer ?
#
loop_
_entity_poly.entity_id
_entity_poly.type
_entity_poly.pdbx_seq_one_letter_code
_entity_poly.pdbx_strand_id
1 'polypeptide(L)'
;MDCPMERVDLIASLLTGMRRAEDFRAQASSYSTAHSEQMQGEYGKAADAELVLSLFAFTPEHLKLLGSAGIEALGEIVCHAWALNGGNNEALIGWFRKPMNALDGQTPAALVRGGRLQVLLLVLRQQLEWELPKRSA
;
A
#
# COMPACT_ATOMS: atom_id res chain seq x y z
N MET A 1 20.46 21.97 1.87
CA MET A 1 21.11 20.67 2.10
C MET A 1 19.98 19.68 2.29
N ASP A 2 19.60 18.95 1.23
CA ASP A 2 18.61 17.86 1.36
C ASP A 2 19.38 16.65 1.87
N CYS A 3 19.37 16.41 3.19
CA CYS A 3 19.83 15.12 3.69
C CYS A 3 18.88 14.04 3.13
N PRO A 4 19.41 12.95 2.56
CA PRO A 4 18.59 11.82 2.17
C PRO A 4 17.83 11.32 3.41
N MET A 5 16.55 10.99 3.24
CA MET A 5 15.70 10.54 4.33
C MET A 5 16.34 9.34 5.04
N GLU A 6 16.48 9.42 6.36
CA GLU A 6 17.09 8.37 7.15
C GLU A 6 16.21 7.11 7.17
N ARG A 7 16.84 5.94 7.34
CA ARG A 7 16.11 4.65 7.32
C ARG A 7 14.98 4.59 8.35
N VAL A 8 15.18 5.19 9.52
CA VAL A 8 14.17 5.26 10.58
C VAL A 8 12.94 6.08 10.15
N ASP A 9 13.15 7.18 9.43
CA ASP A 9 12.08 8.05 8.94
C ASP A 9 11.29 7.39 7.81
N LEU A 10 11.99 6.62 6.95
CA LEU A 10 11.35 5.81 5.91
C LEU A 10 10.43 4.75 6.51
N ILE A 11 10.89 4.04 7.54
CA ILE A 11 10.09 3.04 8.25
C ILE A 11 8.89 3.71 8.94
N ALA A 12 9.10 4.81 9.66
CA ALA A 12 8.02 5.53 10.33
C ALA A 12 6.95 6.04 9.34
N SER A 13 7.38 6.58 8.19
CA SER A 13 6.48 7.03 7.11
C SER A 13 5.68 5.86 6.52
N LEU A 14 6.34 4.73 6.22
CA LEU A 14 5.64 3.53 5.74
C LEU A 14 4.59 3.04 6.72
N LEU A 15 4.95 2.94 8.01
CA LEU A 15 4.03 2.48 9.06
C LEU A 15 2.82 3.41 9.21
N THR A 16 3.03 4.72 9.07
CA THR A 16 1.95 5.71 9.05
C THR A 16 0.97 5.43 7.91
N GLY A 17 1.49 5.16 6.71
CA GLY A 17 0.70 4.77 5.55
C GLY A 17 -0.08 3.48 5.74
N MET A 18 0.59 2.44 6.25
CA MET A 18 -0.03 1.14 6.53
C MET A 18 -1.21 1.31 7.51
N ARG A 19 -1.05 2.15 8.55
CA ARG A 19 -2.13 2.43 9.50
C ARG A 19 -3.34 3.11 8.86
N ARG A 20 -3.13 4.03 7.91
CA ARG A 20 -4.24 4.65 7.17
C ARG A 20 -5.06 3.61 6.39
N ALA A 21 -4.41 2.62 5.81
CA ALA A 21 -5.10 1.54 5.10
C ALA A 21 -5.97 0.70 6.05
N GLU A 22 -5.47 0.42 7.25
CA GLU A 22 -6.26 -0.25 8.30
C GLU A 22 -7.45 0.60 8.74
N ASP A 23 -7.23 1.89 9.00
CA ASP A 23 -8.28 2.83 9.40
C ASP A 23 -9.38 2.95 8.32
N PHE A 24 -8.99 2.98 7.03
CA PHE A 24 -9.93 2.98 5.90
C PHE A 24 -10.81 1.72 5.90
N ARG A 25 -10.22 0.54 6.12
CA ARG A 25 -10.97 -0.72 6.19
C ARG A 25 -11.84 -0.81 7.44
N ALA A 26 -11.37 -0.31 8.58
CA ALA A 26 -12.14 -0.26 9.83
C ALA A 26 -13.37 0.63 9.70
N GLN A 27 -13.26 1.77 9.01
CA GLN A 27 -14.40 2.61 8.68
C GLN A 27 -15.42 1.87 7.80
N ALA A 28 -14.96 1.11 6.81
CA ALA A 28 -15.85 0.28 5.99
C ALA A 28 -16.50 -0.87 6.77
N SER A 29 -15.80 -1.48 7.74
CA SER A 29 -16.30 -2.60 8.54
C SER A 29 -17.20 -2.21 9.71
N SER A 30 -17.14 -0.96 10.20
CA SER A 30 -17.99 -0.44 11.27
C SER A 30 -19.51 -0.48 10.98
N TYR A 31 -19.91 -0.83 9.76
CA TYR A 31 -21.32 -1.05 9.35
C TYR A 31 -21.65 -2.52 9.01
N SER A 32 -20.73 -3.48 9.19
CA SER A 32 -20.95 -4.91 8.94
C SER A 32 -20.36 -5.75 10.09
N THR A 33 -21.24 -6.29 10.93
CA THR A 33 -20.88 -7.13 12.09
C THR A 33 -20.35 -8.53 11.72
N ALA A 34 -20.16 -8.84 10.43
CA ALA A 34 -19.88 -10.20 9.95
C ALA A 34 -18.44 -10.45 9.48
N HIS A 35 -17.60 -9.41 9.32
CA HIS A 35 -16.22 -9.56 8.82
C HIS A 35 -15.12 -9.11 9.78
N SER A 36 -15.50 -8.77 11.02
CA SER A 36 -14.59 -8.33 12.07
C SER A 36 -13.58 -9.41 12.52
N GLU A 37 -13.74 -10.67 12.09
CA GLU A 37 -12.93 -11.79 12.55
C GLU A 37 -11.74 -12.15 11.64
N GLN A 38 -11.64 -11.62 10.42
CA GLN A 38 -10.69 -12.17 9.43
C GLN A 38 -9.41 -11.37 9.18
N MET A 39 -9.18 -10.28 9.92
CA MET A 39 -7.86 -9.63 9.97
C MET A 39 -7.55 -9.14 11.38
N GLN A 40 -7.34 -10.08 12.31
CA GLN A 40 -6.63 -9.79 13.55
C GLN A 40 -5.18 -9.39 13.24
N GLY A 41 -4.97 -8.09 13.01
CA GLY A 41 -3.81 -7.32 13.51
C GLY A 41 -2.40 -7.84 13.27
N GLU A 42 -2.06 -8.37 12.09
CA GLU A 42 -0.67 -8.81 11.81
C GLU A 42 0.13 -7.94 10.83
N TYR A 43 -0.46 -6.90 10.23
CA TYR A 43 0.23 -6.07 9.23
C TYR A 43 0.61 -4.69 9.79
N GLY A 44 1.75 -4.16 9.36
CA GLY A 44 2.25 -2.86 9.83
C GLY A 44 3.25 -2.98 10.97
N LYS A 45 4.04 -4.06 10.99
CA LYS A 45 5.23 -4.19 11.86
C LYS A 45 6.46 -3.63 11.13
N ALA A 46 7.51 -3.31 11.88
CA ALA A 46 8.76 -2.80 11.30
C ALA A 46 9.35 -3.75 10.24
N ALA A 47 9.22 -5.07 10.44
CA ALA A 47 9.66 -6.08 9.47
C ALA A 47 8.92 -5.98 8.12
N ASP A 48 7.63 -5.65 8.12
CA ASP A 48 6.85 -5.45 6.90
C ASP A 48 7.33 -4.21 6.14
N ALA A 49 7.59 -3.12 6.87
CA ALA A 49 8.16 -1.90 6.28
C ALA A 49 9.55 -2.17 5.68
N GLU A 50 10.39 -2.95 6.35
CA GLU A 50 11.70 -3.34 5.82
C GLU A 50 11.62 -4.21 4.57
N LEU A 51 10.67 -5.15 4.52
CA LEU A 51 10.40 -5.95 3.33
C LEU A 51 10.00 -5.07 2.15
N VAL A 52 9.10 -4.10 2.37
CA VAL A 52 8.67 -3.14 1.35
C VAL A 52 9.85 -2.33 0.82
N LEU A 53 10.67 -1.74 1.70
CA LEU A 53 11.84 -0.98 1.26
C LEU A 53 12.79 -1.84 0.42
N SER A 54 12.96 -3.10 0.80
CA SER A 54 13.82 -4.06 0.08
C SER A 54 13.25 -4.43 -1.30
N LEU A 55 11.92 -4.56 -1.42
CA LEU A 55 11.25 -4.88 -2.69
C LEU A 55 11.46 -3.80 -3.76
N PHE A 56 11.42 -2.53 -3.34
CA PHE A 56 11.50 -1.42 -4.27
C PHE A 56 12.93 -1.00 -4.62
N ALA A 57 13.88 -1.21 -3.69
CA ALA A 57 15.29 -0.84 -3.83
C ALA A 57 15.45 0.62 -4.31
N PHE A 58 14.81 1.55 -3.59
CA PHE A 58 14.79 2.96 -3.98
C PHE A 58 16.20 3.56 -4.03
N THR A 59 16.44 4.36 -5.06
CA THR A 59 17.62 5.22 -5.18
C THR A 59 17.36 6.55 -4.48
N PRO A 60 18.40 7.36 -4.18
CA PRO A 60 18.22 8.69 -3.61
C PRO A 60 17.27 9.59 -4.41
N GLU A 61 17.27 9.48 -5.74
CA GLU A 61 16.37 10.23 -6.63
C GLU A 61 14.92 9.81 -6.44
N HIS A 62 14.67 8.50 -6.31
CA HIS A 62 13.33 8.00 -5.99
C HIS A 62 12.86 8.51 -4.63
N LEU A 63 13.71 8.45 -3.61
CA LEU A 63 13.36 8.94 -2.27
C LEU A 63 13.10 10.45 -2.26
N LYS A 64 13.89 11.22 -3.02
CA LYS A 64 13.67 12.66 -3.19
C LYS A 64 12.35 12.97 -3.89
N LEU A 65 12.03 12.22 -4.94
CA LEU A 65 10.78 12.37 -5.68
C LEU A 65 9.56 12.05 -4.80
N LEU A 66 9.65 10.99 -4.02
CA LEU A 66 8.55 10.52 -3.17
C LEU A 66 8.35 11.44 -1.95
N GLY A 67 9.45 11.85 -1.30
CA GLY A 67 9.37 12.51 0.00
C GLY A 67 8.64 11.66 1.05
N SER A 68 8.41 12.22 2.24
CA SER A 68 7.71 11.48 3.32
C SER A 68 6.29 11.09 2.90
N ALA A 69 5.54 12.03 2.33
CA ALA A 69 4.16 11.81 1.90
C ALA A 69 4.03 10.71 0.83
N GLY A 70 4.98 10.61 -0.10
CA GLY A 70 5.01 9.52 -1.08
C GLY A 70 5.34 8.17 -0.43
N ILE A 71 6.21 8.15 0.58
CA ILE A 71 6.52 6.93 1.32
C ILE A 71 5.34 6.48 2.21
N GLU A 72 4.59 7.41 2.79
CA GLU A 72 3.33 7.10 3.45
C GLU A 72 2.30 6.54 2.47
N ALA A 73 2.11 7.18 1.31
CA ALA A 73 1.20 6.67 0.28
C ALA A 73 1.61 5.26 -0.18
N LEU A 74 2.91 4.96 -0.26
CA LEU A 74 3.41 3.62 -0.55
C LEU A 74 3.00 2.61 0.53
N GLY A 75 3.12 2.97 1.82
CA GLY A 75 2.70 2.10 2.92
C GLY A 75 1.21 1.74 2.83
N GLU A 76 0.38 2.72 2.48
CA GLU A 76 -1.05 2.51 2.28
C GLU A 76 -1.33 1.60 1.07
N ILE A 77 -0.69 1.86 -0.08
CA ILE A 77 -0.79 1.04 -1.30
C ILE A 77 -0.44 -0.41 -1.01
N VAL A 78 0.69 -0.65 -0.33
CA VAL A 78 1.14 -2.01 -0.03
C VAL A 78 0.10 -2.71 0.82
N CYS A 79 -0.38 -2.07 1.87
CA CYS A 79 -1.33 -2.69 2.79
C CYS A 79 -2.69 -3.00 2.11
N HIS A 80 -3.15 -2.15 1.19
CA HIS A 80 -4.33 -2.44 0.37
C HIS A 80 -4.09 -3.59 -0.61
N ALA A 81 -2.98 -3.55 -1.35
CA ALA A 81 -2.63 -4.61 -2.28
C ALA A 81 -2.44 -5.95 -1.56
N TRP A 82 -1.84 -5.96 -0.38
CA TRP A 82 -1.61 -7.17 0.40
C TRP A 82 -2.92 -7.81 0.87
N ALA A 83 -3.89 -7.00 1.30
CA ALA A 83 -5.23 -7.48 1.62
C ALA A 83 -5.93 -8.09 0.39
N LEU A 84 -5.85 -7.45 -0.77
CA LEU A 84 -6.39 -8.00 -2.04
C LEU A 84 -5.70 -9.29 -2.48
N ASN A 85 -4.45 -9.51 -2.07
CA ASN A 85 -3.67 -10.71 -2.37
C ASN A 85 -3.67 -11.73 -1.22
N GLY A 86 -4.64 -11.64 -0.30
CA GLY A 86 -4.86 -12.63 0.76
C GLY A 86 -3.71 -12.76 1.75
N GLY A 87 -2.93 -11.71 1.98
CA GLY A 87 -1.80 -11.76 2.91
C GLY A 87 -0.54 -12.46 2.37
N ASN A 88 -0.52 -12.88 1.10
CA ASN A 88 0.61 -13.64 0.53
C ASN A 88 1.67 -12.72 -0.11
N ASN A 89 2.93 -12.84 0.36
CA ASN A 89 4.07 -12.06 -0.11
C ASN A 89 4.42 -12.31 -1.59
N GLU A 90 4.40 -13.55 -2.04
CA GLU A 90 4.70 -13.87 -3.44
C GLU A 90 3.64 -13.31 -4.38
N ALA A 91 2.36 -13.41 -3.97
CA ALA A 91 1.25 -12.83 -4.71
C ALA A 91 1.35 -11.30 -4.76
N LEU A 92 1.70 -10.65 -3.65
CA LEU A 92 1.97 -9.21 -3.59
C LEU A 92 3.10 -8.79 -4.54
N ILE A 93 4.23 -9.52 -4.52
CA ILE A 93 5.37 -9.26 -5.41
C ILE A 93 4.96 -9.43 -6.88
N GLY A 94 4.21 -10.49 -7.18
CA GLY A 94 3.65 -10.74 -8.51
C GLY A 94 2.72 -9.61 -8.96
N TRP A 95 1.86 -9.13 -8.08
CA TRP A 95 0.95 -8.02 -8.33
C TRP A 95 1.70 -6.73 -8.70
N PHE A 96 2.76 -6.38 -7.96
CA PHE A 96 3.58 -5.20 -8.26
C PHE A 96 4.29 -5.26 -9.62
N ARG A 97 4.56 -6.47 -10.12
CA ARG A 97 5.26 -6.72 -11.38
C ARG A 97 4.32 -6.94 -12.56
N LYS A 98 3.03 -7.16 -12.32
CA LYS A 98 2.05 -7.46 -13.35
C LYS A 98 1.55 -6.17 -14.03
N PRO A 99 1.66 -6.06 -15.37
CA PRO A 99 1.00 -5.00 -16.13
C PRO A 99 -0.51 -4.99 -15.90
N MET A 100 -1.11 -3.81 -15.73
CA MET A 100 -2.55 -3.68 -15.50
C MET A 100 -3.20 -2.79 -16.56
N ASN A 101 -4.31 -3.26 -17.14
CA ASN A 101 -5.09 -2.48 -18.09
C ASN A 101 -5.60 -1.17 -17.48
N ALA A 102 -5.98 -1.19 -16.19
CA ALA A 102 -6.39 0.00 -15.45
C ALA A 102 -5.26 1.04 -15.24
N LEU A 103 -4.02 0.67 -15.53
CA LEU A 103 -2.83 1.52 -15.43
C LEU A 103 -2.16 1.72 -16.81
N ASP A 104 -2.93 1.62 -17.89
CA ASP A 104 -2.47 1.74 -19.28
C ASP A 104 -1.32 0.77 -19.62
N GLY A 105 -1.39 -0.45 -19.10
CA GLY A 105 -0.38 -1.49 -19.32
C GLY A 105 0.90 -1.31 -18.49
N GLN A 106 0.95 -0.34 -17.59
CA GLN A 106 2.07 -0.19 -16.66
C GLN A 106 1.93 -1.12 -15.45
N THR A 107 3.06 -1.39 -14.80
CA THR A 107 3.10 -2.14 -13.55
C THR A 107 2.92 -1.19 -12.36
N PRO A 108 2.28 -1.62 -11.26
CA PRO A 108 2.21 -0.82 -10.04
C PRO A 108 3.58 -0.37 -9.53
N ALA A 109 4.62 -1.22 -9.67
CA ALA A 109 5.98 -0.86 -9.29
C ALA A 109 6.54 0.31 -10.12
N ALA A 110 6.23 0.37 -11.41
CA ALA A 110 6.63 1.49 -12.27
C ALA A 110 5.94 2.80 -11.85
N LEU A 111 4.65 2.76 -11.49
CA LEU A 111 3.95 3.94 -10.98
C LEU A 111 4.54 4.45 -9.67
N VAL A 112 4.87 3.54 -8.73
CA VAL A 112 5.51 3.91 -7.46
C VAL A 112 6.84 4.61 -7.71
N ARG A 113 7.73 4.01 -8.53
CA ARG A 113 9.03 4.62 -8.85
C ARG A 113 8.89 5.95 -9.59
N GLY A 114 7.86 6.09 -10.42
CA GLY A 114 7.54 7.34 -11.12
C GLY A 114 6.80 8.38 -10.27
N GLY A 115 6.59 8.15 -8.97
CA GLY A 115 5.91 9.10 -8.09
C GLY A 115 4.39 9.21 -8.31
N ARG A 116 3.77 8.30 -9.08
CA ARG A 116 2.35 8.32 -9.43
C ARG A 116 1.48 7.52 -8.46
N LEU A 117 1.69 7.72 -7.16
CA LEU A 117 1.03 6.93 -6.11
C LEU A 117 -0.46 7.24 -5.96
N GLN A 118 -0.88 8.49 -6.23
CA GLN A 118 -2.29 8.88 -6.09
C GLN A 118 -3.20 8.14 -7.07
N VAL A 119 -2.74 7.92 -8.30
CA VAL A 119 -3.48 7.12 -9.30
C VAL A 119 -3.64 5.69 -8.80
N LEU A 120 -2.56 5.10 -8.27
CA LEU A 120 -2.59 3.73 -7.78
C LEU A 120 -3.47 3.57 -6.53
N LEU A 121 -3.44 4.54 -5.61
CA LEU A 121 -4.32 4.58 -4.45
C LEU A 121 -5.79 4.65 -4.85
N LEU A 122 -6.14 5.52 -5.80
CA LEU A 122 -7.51 5.64 -6.30
C LEU A 122 -8.01 4.30 -6.85
N VAL A 123 -7.21 3.64 -7.69
CA VAL A 123 -7.57 2.34 -8.27
C VAL A 123 -7.74 1.27 -7.19
N LEU A 124 -6.82 1.20 -6.23
CA LEU A 124 -6.86 0.23 -5.14
C LEU A 124 -8.07 0.42 -4.21
N ARG A 125 -8.32 1.67 -3.79
CA ARG A 125 -9.47 1.98 -2.93
C ARG A 125 -10.77 1.67 -3.66
N GLN A 126 -10.86 2.00 -4.95
CA GLN A 126 -12.01 1.63 -5.75
C GLN A 126 -12.18 0.12 -5.75
N GLN A 127 -11.16 -0.67 -6.12
CA GLN A 127 -11.21 -2.14 -6.12
C GLN A 127 -11.67 -2.71 -4.77
N LEU A 128 -11.15 -2.18 -3.66
CA LEU A 128 -11.57 -2.59 -2.32
C LEU A 128 -13.06 -2.32 -2.07
N GLU A 129 -13.61 -1.21 -2.52
CA GLU A 129 -15.07 -0.96 -2.43
C GLU A 129 -15.91 -1.94 -3.27
N TRP A 130 -15.34 -2.56 -4.30
CA TRP A 130 -16.04 -3.59 -5.10
C TRP A 130 -15.94 -4.99 -4.49
N GLU A 131 -14.80 -5.31 -3.87
CA GLU A 131 -14.51 -6.62 -3.25
C GLU A 131 -15.04 -6.71 -1.81
N LEU A 132 -15.15 -5.59 -1.09
CA LEU A 132 -15.84 -5.53 0.20
C LEU A 132 -17.35 -5.73 -0.04
N PRO A 133 -18.05 -6.54 0.78
CA PRO A 133 -19.45 -6.87 0.54
C PRO A 133 -20.29 -5.60 0.39
N LYS A 134 -20.79 -5.37 -0.82
CA LYS A 134 -21.76 -4.31 -1.09
C LYS A 134 -23.05 -4.64 -0.36
N ARG A 135 -23.56 -3.66 0.37
CA ARG A 135 -24.88 -3.69 1.03
C ARG A 135 -25.93 -4.30 0.09
N SER A 136 -26.59 -5.37 0.53
CA SER A 136 -27.96 -5.60 0.06
C SER A 136 -28.81 -4.48 0.64
N ALA A 137 -29.37 -3.66 -0.25
CA ALA A 137 -30.32 -2.60 0.10
C ALA A 137 -31.63 -3.17 0.67
#